data_AF-A0A8T7D4X2-F1
#
_entry.id   AF-A0A8T7D4X2-F1
#
_cell.length_a   1.000
_cell.length_b   1.000
_cell.length_c   1.000
_cell.angle_alpha   90.00
_cell.angle_beta   90.00
_cell.angle_gamma   90.00
#
_symmetry.space_group_name_H-M   'P 1'
#
loop_
_entity.id
_entity.type
_entity.pdbx_description
1 polymer ?
#
loop_
_entity_poly.entity_id
_entity_poly.type
_entity_poly.pdbx_seq_one_letter_code
_entity_poly.pdbx_strand_id
1 'polypeptide(L)' 'LDYAWEHNGEMDALTKNMAKSGETAKPGDLRKLLKASTSSSRNKIGRNEPCPCGSGKKYKKCCLP' A
#
# COMPACT_ATOMS: atom_id res chain seq x y z
N LEU A 1 0.20 20.68 -20.07
CA LEU A 1 1.31 20.64 -19.09
C LEU A 1 1.99 19.30 -19.30
N ASP A 2 2.80 19.22 -20.36
CA ASP A 2 3.43 17.99 -20.84
C ASP A 2 4.85 17.94 -20.32
N TYR A 3 4.98 17.81 -19.00
CA TYR A 3 6.29 17.55 -18.41
C TYR A 3 6.48 16.04 -18.38
N ALA A 4 7.30 15.53 -19.30
CA ALA A 4 7.75 14.16 -19.24
C ALA A 4 8.46 13.95 -17.91
N TRP A 5 8.06 12.92 -17.16
CA TRP A 5 8.78 12.58 -15.95
C TRP A 5 10.17 12.07 -16.32
N GLU A 6 11.20 12.82 -15.93
CA GLU A 6 12.58 12.43 -16.12
C GLU A 6 13.13 11.81 -14.84
N HIS A 7 13.76 10.64 -14.99
CA HIS A 7 14.40 9.92 -13.91
C HIS A 7 15.73 10.60 -13.54
N ASN A 8 15.88 11.06 -12.29
CA ASN A 8 17.13 11.62 -11.81
C ASN A 8 17.98 10.57 -11.07
N GLY A 9 19.04 10.09 -11.72
CA GLY A 9 19.97 9.11 -11.16
C GLY A 9 20.78 9.60 -9.96
N GLU A 10 20.87 10.92 -9.72
CA GLU A 10 21.53 11.49 -8.55
C GLU A 10 20.75 11.19 -7.27
N MET A 11 19.42 11.31 -7.31
CA MET A 11 18.53 10.98 -6.19
C MET A 11 18.56 9.49 -5.84
N ASP A 12 18.72 8.64 -6.85
CA ASP A 12 18.89 7.20 -6.69
C ASP A 12 20.24 6.85 -6.05
N ALA A 13 21.32 7.50 -6.48
CA ALA A 13 22.65 7.29 -5.93
C ALA A 13 22.73 7.70 -4.45
N LEU A 14 22.09 8.81 -4.07
CA LEU A 14 21.98 9.26 -2.68
C LEU A 14 21.20 8.27 -1.81
N THR A 15 20.16 7.65 -2.38
CA THR A 15 19.30 6.69 -1.66
C THR A 15 19.87 5.26 -1.65
N LYS A 16 20.90 4.97 -2.47
CA LYS A 16 21.44 3.62 -2.69
C LYS A 16 21.93 2.90 -1.43
N ASN A 17 22.45 3.64 -0.47
CA ASN A 17 22.98 3.10 0.79
C ASN A 17 22.04 3.32 1.98
N MET A 18 20.87 3.92 1.75
CA MET A 18 19.84 3.98 2.78
C MET A 18 19.30 2.57 2.98
N ALA A 19 19.26 2.10 4.22
CA ALA A 19 18.65 0.83 4.56
C ALA A 19 17.21 0.84 4.02
N LYS A 20 16.93 0.03 3.01
CA LYS A 20 15.58 -0.12 2.47
C LYS A 20 14.72 -0.55 3.64
N SER A 21 13.65 0.19 3.88
CA SER A 21 12.67 -0.09 4.93
C SER A 21 12.05 -1.48 4.67
N GLY A 22 12.74 -2.52 5.14
CA GLY A 22 12.45 -3.93 4.84
C GLY A 22 13.65 -4.90 4.81
N GLU A 23 14.91 -4.44 4.86
CA GLU A 23 16.11 -5.31 4.75
C GLU A 23 16.79 -5.69 6.08
N THR A 24 16.34 -5.18 7.23
CA THR A 24 16.75 -5.74 8.52
C THR A 24 16.04 -7.09 8.74
N ALA A 25 16.83 -8.15 8.97
CA ALA A 25 16.46 -9.50 9.42
C ALA A 25 15.01 -9.98 9.15
N LYS A 26 14.86 -11.00 8.27
CA LYS A 26 13.59 -11.69 7.93
C LYS A 26 12.47 -11.48 8.96
N PRO A 27 11.45 -10.63 8.69
CA PRO A 27 10.30 -10.45 9.57
C PRO A 27 9.30 -11.62 9.42
N GLY A 28 9.80 -12.86 9.38
CA GLY A 28 9.00 -14.06 9.20
C GLY A 28 8.19 -14.41 10.43
N ASP A 29 8.76 -14.22 11.62
CA ASP A 29 8.10 -14.58 12.89
C ASP A 29 7.22 -13.47 13.45
N LEU A 30 7.66 -12.20 13.41
CA LEU A 30 6.86 -11.11 13.97
C LEU A 30 5.52 -10.92 13.24
N ARG A 31 5.50 -11.10 11.90
CA ARG A 31 4.27 -11.04 11.11
C ARG A 31 3.32 -12.20 11.41
N LYS A 32 3.86 -13.37 11.74
CA LYS A 32 3.11 -14.58 12.09
C LYS A 32 2.49 -14.45 13.49
N LEU A 33 3.23 -13.88 14.44
CA LEU A 33 2.76 -13.59 15.80
C LEU A 33 1.70 -12.46 15.81
N LEU A 34 1.89 -11.40 15.02
CA LEU A 34 0.92 -10.29 14.94
C LEU A 34 -0.35 -10.65 14.15
N LYS A 35 -0.27 -11.60 13.21
CA LYS A 35 -1.44 -12.14 12.49
C LYS A 35 -2.35 -12.97 13.38
N ALA A 36 -1.81 -13.59 14.44
CA ALA A 36 -2.59 -14.32 15.42
C ALA A 36 -3.43 -13.41 16.34
N SER A 37 -3.02 -12.14 16.53
CA SER A 37 -3.71 -11.19 17.43
C SER A 37 -4.68 -10.23 16.73
N THR A 38 -4.70 -10.19 15.38
CA THR A 38 -5.48 -9.22 14.60
C THR A 38 -6.47 -9.89 13.63
N SER A 39 -7.19 -10.93 14.09
CA SER A 39 -8.30 -11.50 13.32
C SER A 39 -9.57 -10.64 13.45
N SER A 40 -9.55 -9.41 12.92
CA SER A 40 -10.80 -8.71 12.60
C SER A 40 -11.20 -9.09 11.17
N SER A 41 -11.85 -10.23 11.03
CA SER A 41 -12.48 -10.75 9.81
C SER A 41 -13.74 -9.95 9.43
N ARG A 42 -13.68 -8.62 9.51
CA ARG A 42 -14.60 -7.79 8.75
C ARG A 42 -14.03 -7.69 7.35
N ASN A 43 -14.78 -8.13 6.35
CA ASN A 43 -14.47 -7.87 4.94
C ASN A 43 -14.45 -6.35 4.72
N LYS A 44 -13.31 -5.73 4.97
CA LYS A 44 -13.09 -4.30 4.72
C LYS A 44 -12.94 -4.14 3.22
N ILE A 45 -13.99 -3.62 2.60
CA ILE A 45 -13.94 -3.27 1.18
C ILE A 45 -12.87 -2.21 0.93
N GLY A 46 -11.99 -2.48 -0.03
CA GLY A 46 -10.88 -1.59 -0.38
C GLY A 46 -11.39 -0.29 -0.99
N ARG A 47 -10.71 0.84 -0.71
CA ARG A 47 -11.10 2.17 -1.22
C ARG A 47 -11.20 2.22 -2.77
N ASN A 48 -10.40 1.43 -3.48
CA ASN A 48 -10.41 1.39 -4.95
C ASN A 48 -11.29 0.28 -5.55
N GLU A 49 -11.86 -0.61 -4.73
CA GLU A 49 -12.71 -1.71 -5.19
C GLU A 49 -14.08 -1.21 -5.69
N PRO A 50 -14.79 -1.98 -6.52
CA PRO A 50 -16.15 -1.63 -6.94
C PRO A 50 -17.07 -1.47 -5.73
N CYS A 51 -17.91 -0.42 -5.76
CA CYS A 51 -18.84 -0.15 -4.68
C CYS A 51 -19.87 -1.30 -4.54
N PRO A 52 -20.10 -1.81 -3.32
CA PRO A 52 -21.08 -2.88 -3.09
C PRO A 52 -22.53 -2.40 -3.26
N CYS A 53 -22.73 -1.08 -3.40
CA CYS A 53 -24.01 -0.43 -3.67
C CYS A 53 -24.51 -0.62 -5.12
N GLY A 54 -23.76 -1.29 -6.00
CA GLY A 54 -24.15 -1.53 -7.38
C GLY A 54 -23.98 -0.33 -8.32
N SER A 55 -23.35 0.76 -7.87
CA SER A 55 -23.18 1.98 -8.68
C SER A 55 -22.15 1.87 -9.81
N GLY A 56 -21.37 0.78 -9.86
CA GLY A 56 -20.25 0.62 -10.78
C GLY A 56 -19.03 1.52 -10.51
N LYS A 57 -19.10 2.41 -9.51
CA LYS A 57 -18.01 3.34 -9.14
C LYS A 57 -17.07 2.70 -8.11
N LYS A 58 -15.80 3.15 -8.05
CA LYS A 58 -14.88 2.78 -6.96
C LYS A 58 -15.48 3.21 -5.61
N TYR A 59 -15.31 2.41 -4.56
CA TYR A 59 -15.86 2.67 -3.23
C TYR A 59 -15.53 4.10 -2.75
N LYS A 60 -14.27 4.55 -2.94
CA LYS A 60 -13.80 5.92 -2.62
C LYS A 60 -14.46 7.07 -3.35
N LYS A 61 -15.21 6.79 -4.42
CA LYS A 61 -15.92 7.79 -5.22
C LYS A 61 -17.44 7.62 -5.11
N CYS A 62 -17.91 6.80 -4.17
CA CYS A 62 -19.33 6.44 -4.07
C CYS A 62 -19.86 6.45 -2.63
N CYS A 63 -19.73 5.33 -1.91
CA CYS A 63 -20.31 5.18 -0.56
C CYS A 63 -19.34 5.49 0.57
N LEU A 64 -18.23 6.13 0.21
CA LEU A 64 -17.18 6.46 1.11
C LEU A 64 -17.19 7.97 1.27
N PRO A 65 -17.41 8.49 2.49
CA PRO A 65 -17.39 9.93 2.74
C PRO A 65 -16.02 10.52 2.40
#